data_AF-A0A6C0LY03-F1
#
_entry.id   AF-A0A6C0LY03-F1
#
_cell.length_a   1.000
_cell.length_b   1.000
_cell.length_c   1.000
_cell.angle_alpha   90.00
_cell.angle_beta   90.00
_cell.angle_gamma   90.00
#
_symmetry.space_group_name_H-M   'P 1'
#
loop_
_entity.id
_entity.type
_entity.pdbx_description
1 polymer ?
#
loop_
_entity_poly.entity_id
_entity_poly.type
_entity_poly.pdbx_seq_one_letter_code
_entity_poly.pdbx_strand_id
1 'polypeptide(L)'
;MSLSKESQPATQDKKYVDLLDEDQPISGQKFACISFVSPENILKKKETFLFDAFLKNYDYIQSMEKFQSFLQFVSFKYKLSSDDLMTDLEGFVKDEKNSLMSNNLTDQYKNFIDKNEEQLETEFSRQYHFQTSTRGIKIRGTFSSQEEAEMRCKMLREIDPHHDVYVGPVGMWMPWEPDAYKTGRVEYLEDELNTLMHEKFDNEKSAKLEFEKRVRETKEKALEENKEKAEKTGNVLTQTMNKDGELINVREVDYDAIPDDQVVMEPTKGTTPSVNIQNEVFGAPNIETGKKID
;
A
#
# COMPACT_ATOMS: atom_id res chain seq x y z
N MET A 1 15.64 7.83 -7.51
CA MET A 1 15.00 7.70 -8.83
C MET A 1 14.24 8.98 -9.10
N SER A 2 14.75 9.84 -9.97
CA SER A 2 14.09 11.06 -10.40
C SER A 2 13.01 10.71 -11.42
N LEU A 3 11.75 10.92 -11.06
CA LEU A 3 10.61 10.77 -11.98
C LEU A 3 10.58 11.99 -12.91
N SER A 4 11.29 11.91 -14.03
CA SER A 4 11.17 12.89 -15.10
C SER A 4 9.86 12.66 -15.84
N LYS A 5 8.93 13.63 -15.76
CA LYS A 5 7.62 13.59 -16.43
C LYS A 5 7.80 13.73 -17.95
N GLU A 6 7.45 12.69 -18.70
CA GLU A 6 7.10 12.81 -20.12
C GLU A 6 5.79 13.60 -20.25
N SER A 7 5.80 14.59 -21.14
CA SER A 7 4.72 15.55 -21.35
C SER A 7 3.54 14.95 -22.12
N GLN A 8 2.35 14.89 -21.50
CA GLN A 8 1.07 14.68 -22.19
C GLN A 8 0.46 16.02 -22.66
N PRO A 9 -0.28 16.05 -23.79
CA PRO A 9 -0.77 17.28 -24.39
C PRO A 9 -1.98 17.86 -23.63
N ALA A 10 -1.99 19.19 -23.57
CA ALA A 10 -2.85 20.04 -22.75
C ALA A 10 -4.35 19.80 -22.92
N THR A 11 -5.05 19.59 -21.80
CA THR A 11 -6.50 19.75 -21.69
C THR A 11 -6.82 20.58 -20.43
N GLN A 12 -7.26 21.82 -20.65
CA GLN A 12 -7.86 22.78 -19.71
C GLN A 12 -7.14 22.99 -18.35
N ASP A 13 -6.48 24.14 -18.24
CA ASP A 13 -5.69 24.63 -17.11
C ASP A 13 -6.46 24.67 -15.77
N LYS A 14 -6.57 23.53 -15.10
CA LYS A 14 -6.41 23.52 -13.64
C LYS A 14 -4.97 23.92 -13.39
N LYS A 15 -4.74 25.12 -12.86
CA LYS A 15 -3.43 25.58 -12.41
C LYS A 15 -2.91 24.53 -11.43
N TYR A 16 -2.05 23.62 -11.91
CA TYR A 16 -1.41 22.62 -11.08
C TYR A 16 -0.47 23.42 -10.17
N VAL A 17 -0.93 23.68 -8.95
CA VAL A 17 -0.10 24.28 -7.91
C VAL A 17 0.82 23.15 -7.46
N ASP A 18 2.12 23.35 -7.64
CA ASP A 18 3.10 22.48 -7.01
C ASP A 18 2.99 22.69 -5.50
N LEU A 19 2.69 21.62 -4.78
CA LEU A 19 2.57 21.65 -3.32
C LEU A 19 3.93 21.35 -2.66
N LEU A 20 4.95 20.98 -3.46
CA LEU A 20 6.26 20.55 -2.99
C LEU A 20 7.35 21.61 -3.20
N ASP A 21 6.96 22.88 -3.30
CA ASP A 21 7.92 23.99 -3.39
C ASP A 21 8.88 24.00 -2.20
N GLU A 22 10.17 24.14 -2.49
CA GLU A 22 11.23 24.20 -1.50
C GLU A 22 11.36 25.63 -0.93
N ASP A 23 11.45 25.72 0.40
CA ASP A 23 11.66 26.99 1.07
C ASP A 23 13.10 27.50 0.89
N GLN A 24 13.28 28.82 0.96
CA GLN A 24 14.61 29.41 0.92
C GLN A 24 15.47 28.93 2.11
N PRO A 25 16.71 28.48 1.87
CA PRO A 25 17.54 27.94 2.93
C PRO A 25 17.93 29.03 3.93
N ILE A 26 17.67 28.78 5.21
CA ILE A 26 18.09 29.66 6.31
C ILE A 26 19.54 29.31 6.69
N SER A 27 20.39 30.34 6.75
CA SER A 27 21.81 30.14 7.10
C SER A 27 21.94 29.51 8.49
N GLY A 28 22.75 28.45 8.58
CA GLY A 28 22.96 27.69 9.81
C GLY A 28 21.87 26.65 10.14
N GLN A 29 20.77 26.61 9.40
CA GLN A 29 19.64 25.70 9.64
C GLN A 29 19.30 24.91 8.37
N LYS A 30 20.27 24.13 7.89
CA LYS A 30 20.10 23.30 6.69
C LYS A 30 19.54 21.91 7.01
N PHE A 31 19.87 21.37 8.18
CA PHE A 31 19.45 20.04 8.61
C PHE A 31 18.81 20.10 9.99
N ALA A 32 17.81 19.28 10.24
CA ALA A 32 17.13 19.15 11.52
C ALA A 32 17.17 17.70 11.99
N CYS A 33 17.41 17.50 13.29
CA CYS A 33 17.12 16.22 13.94
C CYS A 33 15.65 16.21 14.35
N ILE A 34 14.90 15.21 13.92
CA ILE A 34 13.45 15.11 14.14
C ILE A 34 13.12 13.76 14.75
N SER A 35 12.28 13.74 15.77
CA SER A 35 11.65 12.52 16.28
C SER A 35 10.17 12.52 15.94
N PHE A 36 9.67 11.38 15.49
CA PHE A 36 8.25 11.16 15.25
C PHE A 36 7.65 10.30 16.36
N VAL A 37 6.36 10.52 16.61
CA VAL A 37 5.52 9.62 17.39
C VAL A 37 4.26 9.39 16.57
N SER A 38 4.11 8.23 15.95
CA SER A 38 2.84 7.83 15.33
C SER A 38 2.25 6.59 15.98
N PRO A 39 1.22 6.77 16.80
CA PRO A 39 0.52 5.66 17.42
C PRO A 39 -0.51 5.08 16.44
N GLU A 40 -0.07 4.56 15.28
CA GLU A 40 -0.94 4.07 14.19
C GLU A 40 -1.95 3.00 14.68
N ASN A 41 -1.51 2.13 15.59
CA ASN A 41 -2.37 1.11 16.18
C ASN A 41 -3.44 1.70 17.10
N ILE A 42 -3.19 2.85 17.73
CA ILE A 42 -4.13 3.53 18.62
C ILE A 42 -5.08 4.41 17.81
N LEU A 43 -4.60 5.02 16.73
CA LEU A 43 -5.43 5.80 15.80
C LEU A 43 -6.51 4.93 15.14
N LYS A 44 -6.16 3.75 14.64
CA LYS A 44 -7.16 2.79 14.10
C LYS A 44 -8.19 2.39 15.15
N LYS A 45 -7.75 2.21 16.41
CA LYS A 45 -8.65 1.93 17.54
C LYS A 45 -9.54 3.13 17.87
N LYS A 46 -9.03 4.37 17.76
CA LYS A 46 -9.80 5.61 17.95
C LYS A 46 -10.88 5.75 16.89
N GLU A 47 -10.54 5.58 15.62
CA GLU A 47 -11.51 5.63 14.51
C GLU A 47 -12.60 4.55 14.67
N THR A 48 -12.19 3.32 15.00
CA THR A 48 -13.15 2.22 15.24
C THR A 48 -14.03 2.48 16.46
N PHE A 49 -13.47 3.03 17.54
CA PHE A 49 -14.21 3.39 18.75
C PHE A 49 -15.24 4.49 18.49
N LEU A 50 -14.84 5.55 17.77
CA LEU A 50 -15.74 6.64 17.38
C LEU A 50 -16.88 6.13 16.49
N PHE A 51 -16.58 5.20 15.58
CA PHE A 51 -17.58 4.58 14.73
C PHE A 51 -18.53 3.65 15.51
N ASP A 52 -18.04 2.85 16.45
CA ASP A 52 -18.89 2.01 17.31
C ASP A 52 -19.81 2.86 18.22
N ALA A 53 -19.30 3.95 18.78
CA ALA A 53 -20.10 4.90 19.54
C ALA A 53 -21.18 5.57 18.67
N PHE A 54 -20.84 5.90 17.42
CA PHE A 54 -21.81 6.38 16.45
C PHE A 54 -22.87 5.31 16.15
N LEU A 55 -22.51 4.05 15.90
CA LEU A 55 -23.48 2.99 15.61
C LEU A 55 -24.46 2.75 16.76
N LYS A 56 -23.99 2.81 18.02
CA LYS A 56 -24.86 2.74 19.21
C LYS A 56 -25.87 3.88 19.27
N ASN A 57 -25.48 5.08 18.85
CA ASN A 57 -26.37 6.24 18.80
C ASN A 57 -27.16 6.35 17.48
N TYR A 58 -26.72 5.66 16.43
CA TYR A 58 -27.30 5.72 15.10
C TYR A 58 -28.69 5.07 15.06
N ASP A 59 -29.00 4.17 16.00
CA ASP A 59 -30.31 3.67 16.46
C ASP A 59 -31.46 3.57 15.41
N TYR A 60 -31.10 3.41 14.14
CA TYR A 60 -32.03 3.41 13.01
C TYR A 60 -32.79 2.08 12.95
N ILE A 61 -32.12 0.99 13.33
CA ILE A 61 -32.71 -0.35 13.40
C ILE A 61 -33.65 -0.45 14.61
N GLN A 62 -33.27 0.08 15.77
CA GLN A 62 -34.10 0.03 16.97
C GLN A 62 -35.29 0.99 16.88
N SER A 63 -35.14 2.14 16.22
CA SER A 63 -36.27 3.02 15.91
C SER A 63 -37.25 2.37 14.93
N MET A 64 -36.78 1.64 13.91
CA MET A 64 -37.64 0.90 12.99
C MET A 64 -38.49 -0.16 13.71
N GLU A 65 -37.92 -0.93 14.65
CA GLU A 65 -38.67 -1.88 15.47
C GLU A 65 -39.72 -1.19 16.37
N LYS A 66 -39.37 -0.03 16.94
CA LYS A 66 -40.31 0.81 17.71
C LYS A 66 -41.42 1.39 16.84
N PHE A 67 -41.12 1.78 15.59
CA PHE A 67 -42.11 2.26 14.63
C PHE A 67 -43.06 1.14 14.20
N GLN A 68 -42.57 -0.07 13.94
CA GLN A 68 -43.43 -1.23 13.68
C GLN A 68 -44.32 -1.56 14.88
N SER A 69 -43.77 -1.53 16.09
CA SER A 69 -44.54 -1.72 17.33
C SER A 69 -45.61 -0.64 17.52
N PHE A 70 -45.29 0.62 17.18
CA PHE A 70 -46.25 1.73 17.22
C PHE A 70 -47.35 1.58 16.16
N LEU A 71 -47.02 1.14 14.94
CA LEU A 71 -48.01 0.86 13.89
C LEU A 71 -48.96 -0.27 14.29
N GLN A 72 -48.44 -1.31 14.95
CA GLN A 72 -49.26 -2.38 15.50
C GLN A 72 -50.20 -1.87 16.61
N PHE A 73 -49.74 -0.93 17.45
CA PHE A 73 -50.59 -0.26 18.43
C PHE A 73 -51.69 0.60 17.76
N VAL A 74 -51.36 1.33 16.69
CA VAL A 74 -52.33 2.14 15.93
C VAL A 74 -53.37 1.23 15.25
N SER A 75 -52.92 0.14 14.64
CA SER A 75 -53.80 -0.90 14.08
C SER A 75 -54.78 -1.43 15.12
N PHE A 76 -54.30 -1.75 16.33
CA PHE A 76 -55.15 -2.22 17.42
C PHE A 76 -56.14 -1.16 17.92
N LYS A 77 -55.67 0.07 18.15
CA LYS A 77 -56.49 1.16 18.71
C LYS A 77 -57.61 1.61 17.77
N TYR A 78 -57.34 1.64 16.46
CA TYR A 78 -58.28 2.12 15.45
C TYR A 78 -58.92 1.00 14.63
N LYS A 79 -58.64 -0.27 14.97
CA LYS A 79 -59.11 -1.48 14.25
C LYS A 79 -58.79 -1.44 12.75
N LEU A 80 -57.62 -0.92 12.40
CA LEU A 80 -57.12 -0.91 11.03
C LEU A 80 -56.43 -2.25 10.74
N SER A 81 -56.44 -2.68 9.48
CA SER A 81 -55.68 -3.84 9.03
C SER A 81 -54.18 -3.60 9.25
N SER A 82 -53.55 -4.45 10.05
CA SER A 82 -52.10 -4.35 10.32
C SER A 82 -51.27 -4.62 9.07
N ASP A 83 -51.79 -5.46 8.17
CA ASP A 83 -51.10 -5.88 6.94
C ASP A 83 -51.11 -4.75 5.91
N ASP A 84 -52.21 -3.99 5.83
CA ASP A 84 -52.31 -2.85 4.92
C ASP A 84 -51.37 -1.72 5.36
N LEU A 85 -51.29 -1.45 6.66
CA LEU A 85 -50.38 -0.43 7.22
C LEU A 85 -48.90 -0.78 7.05
N MET A 86 -48.55 -2.07 7.17
CA MET A 86 -47.19 -2.54 6.87
C MET A 86 -46.87 -2.40 5.37
N THR A 87 -47.82 -2.74 4.50
CA THR A 87 -47.66 -2.62 3.04
C THR A 87 -47.50 -1.16 2.61
N ASP A 88 -48.29 -0.25 3.18
CA ASP A 88 -48.19 1.19 2.94
C ASP A 88 -46.86 1.76 3.47
N LEU A 89 -46.38 1.28 4.62
CA LEU A 89 -45.05 1.63 5.11
C LEU A 89 -43.94 1.17 4.16
N GLU A 90 -44.02 -0.06 3.64
CA GLU A 90 -43.06 -0.55 2.65
C GLU A 90 -43.10 0.25 1.34
N GLY A 91 -44.29 0.67 0.90
CA GLY A 91 -44.46 1.56 -0.26
C GLY A 91 -43.83 2.93 -0.01
N PHE A 92 -44.13 3.54 1.14
CA PHE A 92 -43.56 4.81 1.56
C PHE A 92 -42.03 4.77 1.62
N VAL A 93 -41.45 3.73 2.22
CA VAL A 93 -39.99 3.56 2.31
C VAL A 93 -39.35 3.41 0.92
N LYS A 94 -40.03 2.78 -0.05
CA LYS A 94 -39.53 2.67 -1.43
C LYS A 94 -39.55 4.01 -2.17
N ASP A 95 -40.60 4.80 -1.99
CA ASP A 95 -40.78 6.08 -2.66
C ASP A 95 -39.88 7.17 -2.05
N GLU A 96 -39.79 7.22 -0.71
CA GLU A 96 -38.93 8.17 0.02
C GLU A 96 -37.47 7.72 0.10
N LYS A 97 -37.10 6.54 -0.42
CA LYS A 97 -35.73 6.00 -0.37
C LYS A 97 -34.69 7.04 -0.83
N ASN A 98 -34.97 7.78 -1.89
CA ASN A 98 -34.04 8.77 -2.42
C ASN A 98 -33.91 10.02 -1.54
N SER A 99 -34.98 10.40 -0.82
CA SER A 99 -35.00 11.50 0.15
C SER A 99 -34.29 11.10 1.46
N LEU A 100 -34.57 9.89 1.96
CA LEU A 100 -33.90 9.30 3.13
C LEU A 100 -32.39 9.12 2.93
N MET A 101 -31.98 8.73 1.72
CA MET A 101 -30.57 8.60 1.35
C MET A 101 -29.86 9.95 1.12
N SER A 102 -30.59 11.06 1.00
CA SER A 102 -30.01 12.39 0.85
C SER A 102 -29.49 12.99 2.16
N ASN A 103 -29.97 12.49 3.31
CA ASN A 103 -29.34 12.70 4.60
C ASN A 103 -28.07 11.85 4.67
N ASN A 104 -26.97 12.38 4.10
CA ASN A 104 -25.71 11.66 4.06
C ASN A 104 -25.32 11.25 5.48
N LEU A 105 -25.17 9.94 5.68
CA LEU A 105 -24.63 9.33 6.91
C LEU A 105 -23.36 10.04 7.37
N THR A 106 -22.55 10.50 6.41
CA THR A 106 -21.35 11.29 6.62
C THR A 106 -21.60 12.60 7.37
N ASP A 107 -22.67 13.32 7.05
CA ASP A 107 -23.00 14.59 7.70
C ASP A 107 -23.58 14.36 9.09
N GLN A 108 -24.35 13.29 9.28
CA GLN A 108 -24.81 12.87 10.61
C GLN A 108 -23.65 12.43 11.50
N TYR A 109 -22.69 11.68 10.95
CA TYR A 109 -21.48 11.28 11.65
C TYR A 109 -20.65 12.50 12.07
N LYS A 110 -20.40 13.44 11.16
CA LYS A 110 -19.68 14.69 11.49
C LYS A 110 -20.38 15.46 12.61
N ASN A 111 -21.69 15.70 12.48
CA ASN A 111 -22.47 16.38 13.51
C ASN A 111 -22.48 15.63 14.86
N PHE A 112 -22.41 14.30 14.85
CA PHE A 112 -22.33 13.49 16.07
C PHE A 112 -20.96 13.60 16.72
N ILE A 113 -19.88 13.56 15.93
CA ILE A 113 -18.52 13.75 16.41
C ILE A 113 -18.37 15.15 17.00
N ASP A 114 -18.78 16.19 16.27
CA ASP A 114 -18.67 17.59 16.73
C ASP A 114 -19.43 17.84 18.05
N LYS A 115 -20.55 17.16 18.28
CA LYS A 115 -21.35 17.30 19.52
C LYS A 115 -20.78 16.53 20.70
N ASN A 116 -20.15 15.39 20.46
CA ASN A 116 -19.74 14.44 21.51
C ASN A 116 -18.22 14.29 21.62
N GLU A 117 -17.44 15.12 20.91
CA GLU A 117 -15.98 15.03 20.82
C GLU A 117 -15.32 14.94 22.20
N GLU A 118 -15.64 15.88 23.10
CA GLU A 118 -15.04 15.95 24.45
C GLU A 118 -15.37 14.73 25.31
N GLN A 119 -16.60 14.21 25.19
CA GLN A 119 -17.04 13.03 25.95
C GLN A 119 -16.37 11.77 25.42
N LEU A 120 -16.39 11.57 24.10
CA LEU A 120 -15.80 10.41 23.43
C LEU A 120 -14.27 10.38 23.61
N GLU A 121 -13.61 11.52 23.58
CA GLU A 121 -12.17 11.61 23.82
C GLU A 121 -11.82 11.27 25.26
N THR A 122 -12.62 11.70 26.22
CA THR A 122 -12.44 11.34 27.64
C THR A 122 -12.65 9.85 27.88
N GLU A 123 -13.69 9.26 27.29
CA GLU A 123 -13.96 7.82 27.39
C GLU A 123 -12.88 6.98 26.73
N PHE A 124 -12.44 7.38 25.53
CA PHE A 124 -11.34 6.75 24.82
C PHE A 124 -10.05 6.83 25.66
N SER A 125 -9.72 8.00 26.19
CA SER A 125 -8.53 8.19 27.02
C SER A 125 -8.55 7.31 28.27
N ARG A 126 -9.72 7.12 28.91
CA ARG A 126 -9.86 6.22 30.05
C ARG A 126 -9.70 4.74 29.67
N GLN A 127 -10.31 4.29 28.57
CA GLN A 127 -10.19 2.90 28.14
C GLN A 127 -8.77 2.53 27.71
N TYR A 128 -8.06 3.48 27.10
CA TYR A 128 -6.71 3.26 26.56
C TYR A 128 -5.60 3.80 27.47
N HIS A 129 -5.86 3.98 28.77
CA HIS A 129 -4.86 4.37 29.78
C HIS A 129 -4.07 5.65 29.43
N PHE A 130 -4.74 6.64 28.83
CA PHE A 130 -4.13 7.91 28.41
C PHE A 130 -2.89 7.73 27.51
N GLN A 131 -2.82 6.63 26.75
CA GLN A 131 -1.76 6.44 25.77
C GLN A 131 -1.86 7.52 24.68
N THR A 132 -0.70 7.93 24.16
CA THR A 132 -0.60 8.96 23.13
C THR A 132 -1.41 8.54 21.91
N SER A 133 -2.45 9.30 21.58
CA SER A 133 -3.34 9.01 20.45
C SER A 133 -3.14 9.96 19.28
N THR A 134 -2.14 10.83 19.36
CA THR A 134 -1.92 11.93 18.42
C THR A 134 -0.56 11.77 17.77
N ARG A 135 -0.53 12.00 16.46
CA ARG A 135 0.71 12.11 15.69
C ARG A 135 1.53 13.30 16.18
N GLY A 136 2.77 13.06 16.57
CA GLY A 136 3.67 14.07 17.12
C GLY A 136 4.95 14.21 16.30
N ILE A 137 5.40 15.45 16.13
CA ILE A 137 6.73 15.78 15.63
C ILE A 137 7.46 16.55 16.73
N LYS A 138 8.71 16.16 17.00
CA LYS A 138 9.61 16.90 17.89
C LYS A 138 10.90 17.26 17.16
N ILE A 139 11.15 18.55 17.01
CA ILE A 139 12.42 19.08 16.48
C ILE A 139 13.45 19.09 17.61
N ARG A 140 14.54 18.33 17.46
CA ARG A 140 15.61 18.11 18.46
C ARG A 140 16.84 18.99 18.21
N GLY A 141 16.75 19.94 17.28
CA GLY A 141 17.81 20.87 16.93
C GLY A 141 17.94 21.04 15.42
N THR A 142 18.55 22.14 15.01
CA THR A 142 18.89 22.46 13.62
C THR A 142 20.38 22.73 13.50
N PHE A 143 20.97 22.33 12.38
CA PHE A 143 22.42 22.31 12.13
C PHE A 143 22.74 22.80 10.72
N SER A 144 23.98 23.25 10.57
CA SER A 144 24.48 23.84 9.33
C SER A 144 25.00 22.80 8.33
N SER A 145 25.52 21.69 8.84
CA SER A 145 26.14 20.60 8.08
C SER A 145 25.46 19.27 8.39
N GLN A 146 25.57 18.32 7.46
CA GLN A 146 24.99 17.00 7.63
C GLN A 146 25.76 16.19 8.67
N GLU A 147 27.09 16.31 8.69
CA GLU A 147 27.98 15.59 9.59
C GLU A 147 27.72 15.97 11.06
N GLU A 148 27.49 17.26 11.32
CA GLU A 148 27.13 17.75 12.65
C GLU A 148 25.76 17.21 13.10
N ALA A 149 24.78 17.18 12.19
CA ALA A 149 23.46 16.61 12.47
C ALA A 149 23.53 15.10 12.74
N GLU A 150 24.33 14.36 11.98
CA GLU A 150 24.56 12.93 12.17
C GLU A 150 25.23 12.64 13.53
N MET A 151 26.27 13.40 13.88
CA MET A 151 26.94 13.26 15.20
C MET A 151 25.97 13.56 16.34
N ARG A 152 25.16 14.62 16.22
CA ARG A 152 24.17 14.97 17.25
C ARG A 152 23.05 13.95 17.33
N CYS A 153 22.63 13.38 16.20
CA CYS A 153 21.65 12.31 16.15
C CYS A 153 22.13 11.09 16.94
N LYS A 154 23.40 10.67 16.77
CA LYS A 154 24.01 9.57 17.55
C LYS A 154 23.94 9.84 19.05
N MET A 155 24.38 11.02 19.48
CA MET A 155 24.31 11.42 20.90
C MET A 155 22.87 11.43 21.43
N LEU A 156 21.90 11.88 20.64
CA LEU A 156 20.50 11.94 21.04
C LEU A 156 19.86 10.55 21.20
N ARG A 157 20.29 9.57 20.41
CA ARG A 157 19.83 8.18 20.52
C ARG A 157 20.38 7.49 21.76
N GLU A 158 21.59 7.83 22.20
CA GLU A 158 22.12 7.35 23.49
C GLU A 158 21.34 7.90 24.68
N ILE A 159 20.89 9.15 24.60
CA ILE A 159 20.14 9.82 25.67
C ILE A 159 18.68 9.34 25.72
N ASP A 160 18.07 9.11 24.56
CA ASP A 160 16.65 8.73 24.43
C ASP A 160 16.49 7.51 23.50
N PRO A 161 16.62 6.28 24.04
CA PRO A 161 16.53 5.06 23.24
C PRO A 161 15.08 4.71 22.85
N HIS A 162 14.08 5.44 23.35
CA HIS A 162 12.67 5.13 23.12
C HIS A 162 12.14 5.72 21.81
N HIS A 163 12.85 6.70 21.22
CA HIS A 163 12.40 7.41 20.04
C HIS A 163 13.43 7.32 18.93
N ASP A 164 12.97 6.98 17.74
CA ASP A 164 13.79 7.08 16.54
C ASP A 164 14.06 8.56 16.21
N VAL A 165 15.32 8.85 15.90
CA VAL A 165 15.79 10.20 15.53
C VAL A 165 16.21 10.17 14.06
N TYR A 166 15.62 11.05 13.28
CA TYR A 166 15.85 11.18 11.85
C TYR A 166 16.57 12.49 11.57
N VAL A 167 17.48 12.47 10.58
CA VAL A 167 18.10 13.69 10.06
C VAL A 167 17.40 14.07 8.78
N GLY A 168 16.84 15.28 8.76
CA GLY A 168 16.04 15.78 7.66
C GLY A 168 16.52 17.15 7.18
N PRO A 169 16.56 17.41 5.86
CA PRO A 169 16.82 18.75 5.35
C PRO A 169 15.67 19.71 5.68
N VAL A 170 16.02 20.95 6.02
CA VAL A 170 15.06 22.02 6.33
C VAL A 170 14.61 22.67 5.01
N GLY A 171 13.30 22.87 4.86
CA GLY A 171 12.71 23.50 3.67
C GLY A 171 12.35 22.53 2.55
N MET A 172 12.51 21.22 2.76
CA MET A 172 12.04 20.18 1.84
C MET A 172 10.97 19.32 2.49
N TRP A 173 10.00 18.87 1.70
CA TRP A 173 8.97 17.96 2.16
C TRP A 173 9.54 16.57 2.44
N MET A 174 9.29 16.06 3.65
CA MET A 174 9.70 14.72 4.06
C MET A 174 8.50 13.81 4.28
N PRO A 175 8.59 12.53 3.89
CA PRO A 175 7.59 11.54 4.24
C PRO A 175 7.40 11.46 5.75
N TRP A 176 6.15 11.29 6.19
CA TRP A 176 5.83 10.99 7.57
C TRP A 176 6.33 9.60 7.94
N GLU A 177 7.15 9.48 9.00
CA GLU A 177 7.77 8.22 9.46
C GLU A 177 8.35 7.38 8.30
N PRO A 178 9.47 7.83 7.72
CA PRO A 178 10.09 7.08 6.64
C PRO A 178 10.56 5.70 7.14
N ASP A 179 10.14 4.65 6.42
CA ASP A 179 10.61 3.29 6.66
C ASP A 179 12.12 3.21 6.41
N ALA A 180 12.86 2.71 7.40
CA ALA A 180 14.30 2.52 7.37
C ALA A 180 14.76 1.73 6.14
N TYR A 181 13.98 0.75 5.67
CA TYR A 181 14.35 -0.04 4.49
C TYR A 181 14.20 0.72 3.17
N LYS A 182 13.32 1.73 3.13
CA LYS A 182 13.07 2.54 1.93
C LYS A 182 13.90 3.82 1.92
N THR A 183 14.35 4.26 3.09
CA THR A 183 15.28 5.38 3.24
C THR A 183 16.71 4.86 3.12
N GLY A 184 17.45 5.38 2.14
CA GLY A 184 18.71 4.75 1.72
C GLY A 184 19.71 4.48 2.86
N ARG A 185 20.08 5.50 3.64
CA ARG A 185 21.14 5.39 4.66
C ARG A 185 20.55 5.26 6.06
N VAL A 186 20.65 4.06 6.63
CA VAL A 186 20.28 3.77 8.02
C VAL A 186 21.55 3.43 8.79
N GLU A 187 21.78 4.15 9.88
CA GLU A 187 22.81 3.79 10.86
C GLU A 187 22.12 3.28 12.11
N TYR A 188 22.47 2.09 12.57
CA TYR A 188 22.10 1.49 13.83
C TYR A 188 23.06 1.94 14.93
N LEU A 189 22.64 1.77 16.19
CA LEU A 189 23.45 2.14 17.36
C LEU A 189 24.64 1.18 17.56
N GLU A 190 24.49 -0.08 17.13
CA GLU A 190 25.54 -1.10 17.21
C GLU A 190 26.36 -1.14 15.91
N ASP A 191 27.67 -0.92 16.04
CA ASP A 191 28.60 -0.93 14.91
C ASP A 191 28.71 -2.32 14.23
N GLU A 192 28.55 -3.39 15.00
CA GLU A 192 28.51 -4.76 14.46
C GLU A 192 27.27 -4.98 13.59
N LEU A 193 26.11 -4.49 14.04
CA LEU A 193 24.86 -4.55 13.26
C LEU A 193 24.92 -3.68 12.00
N ASN A 194 25.58 -2.52 12.07
CA ASN A 194 25.84 -1.68 10.90
C ASN A 194 26.65 -2.43 9.83
N THR A 195 27.72 -3.09 10.26
CA THR A 195 28.58 -3.88 9.37
C THR A 195 27.79 -5.04 8.76
N LEU A 196 27.05 -5.78 9.58
CA LEU A 196 26.24 -6.92 9.13
C LEU A 196 25.13 -6.50 8.14
N MET A 197 24.47 -5.37 8.36
CA MET A 197 23.45 -4.85 7.45
C MET A 197 24.03 -4.31 6.15
N HIS A 198 25.21 -3.68 6.20
CA HIS A 198 25.94 -3.26 5.00
C HIS A 198 26.37 -4.48 4.16
N GLU A 199 26.94 -5.49 4.81
CA GLU A 199 27.32 -6.75 4.16
C GLU A 199 26.11 -7.47 3.56
N LYS A 200 24.97 -7.49 4.27
CA LYS A 200 23.72 -8.05 3.74
C LYS A 200 23.29 -7.32 2.47
N PHE A 201 23.31 -5.99 2.48
CA PHE A 201 22.93 -5.18 1.32
C PHE A 201 23.88 -5.41 0.13
N ASP A 202 25.18 -5.48 0.39
CA ASP A 202 26.19 -5.78 -0.64
C ASP A 202 26.03 -7.20 -1.20
N ASN A 203 25.70 -8.17 -0.35
CA ASN A 203 25.41 -9.54 -0.77
C ASN A 203 24.12 -9.63 -1.59
N GLU A 204 23.04 -8.96 -1.18
CA GLU A 204 21.78 -8.91 -1.94
C GLU A 204 21.99 -8.24 -3.31
N LYS A 205 22.76 -7.14 -3.35
CA LYS A 205 23.12 -6.44 -4.59
C LYS A 205 23.98 -7.31 -5.50
N SER A 206 24.98 -7.99 -4.94
CA SER A 206 25.85 -8.90 -5.70
C SER A 206 25.09 -10.10 -6.22
N ALA A 207 24.22 -10.72 -5.41
CA ALA A 207 23.36 -11.81 -5.82
C ALA A 207 22.39 -11.39 -6.94
N LYS A 208 21.84 -10.18 -6.88
CA LYS A 208 20.99 -9.64 -7.96
C LYS A 208 21.78 -9.45 -9.26
N LEU A 209 22.99 -8.90 -9.19
CA LEU A 209 23.87 -8.74 -10.35
C LEU A 209 24.28 -10.08 -10.96
N GLU A 210 24.60 -11.07 -10.13
CA GLU A 210 24.90 -12.43 -10.59
C GLU A 210 23.68 -13.11 -11.20
N PHE A 211 22.49 -12.91 -10.63
CA PHE A 211 21.25 -13.43 -11.18
C PHE A 211 20.94 -12.81 -12.55
N GLU A 212 21.04 -11.49 -12.66
CA GLU A 212 20.87 -10.78 -13.94
C GLU A 212 21.89 -11.24 -14.98
N LYS A 213 23.15 -11.47 -14.57
CA LYS A 213 24.20 -12.02 -15.44
C LYS A 213 23.88 -13.45 -15.89
N ARG A 214 23.46 -14.32 -14.96
CA ARG A 214 23.05 -15.71 -15.27
C ARG A 214 21.85 -15.75 -16.21
N VAL A 215 20.85 -14.89 -15.99
CA VAL A 215 19.68 -14.79 -16.87
C VAL A 215 20.11 -14.32 -18.27
N ARG A 216 21.02 -13.33 -18.37
CA ARG A 216 21.56 -12.88 -19.65
C ARG A 216 22.33 -13.98 -20.38
N GLU A 217 23.26 -14.65 -19.69
CA GLU A 217 24.06 -15.75 -20.26
C GLU A 217 23.17 -16.93 -20.71
N THR A 218 22.13 -17.26 -19.94
CA THR A 218 21.18 -18.31 -20.32
C THR A 218 20.38 -17.92 -21.56
N LYS A 219 19.96 -16.65 -21.66
CA LYS A 219 19.28 -16.12 -22.86
C LYS A 219 20.21 -16.14 -24.09
N GLU A 220 21.48 -15.78 -23.92
CA GLU A 220 22.48 -15.82 -25.01
C GLU A 220 22.72 -17.25 -25.50
N LYS A 221 22.92 -18.21 -24.58
CA LYS A 221 23.08 -19.63 -24.94
C LYS A 221 21.84 -20.20 -25.62
N ALA A 222 20.64 -19.89 -25.12
CA ALA A 222 19.39 -20.33 -25.73
C ALA A 222 19.23 -19.80 -27.17
N LEU A 223 19.68 -18.55 -27.43
CA LEU A 223 19.71 -17.99 -28.78
C LEU A 223 20.73 -18.66 -29.68
N GLU A 224 21.93 -18.95 -29.17
CA GLU A 224 22.99 -19.63 -29.93
C GLU A 224 22.57 -21.06 -30.30
N GLU A 225 22.00 -21.80 -29.35
CA GLU A 225 21.42 -23.13 -29.62
C GLU A 225 20.26 -23.07 -30.62
N ASN A 226 19.41 -22.04 -30.55
CA ASN A 226 18.35 -21.84 -31.53
C ASN A 226 18.89 -21.48 -32.91
N LYS A 227 19.95 -20.68 -33.01
CA LYS A 227 20.64 -20.39 -34.27
C LYS A 227 21.23 -21.65 -34.88
N GLU A 228 21.95 -22.45 -34.10
CA GLU A 228 22.51 -23.71 -34.59
C GLU A 228 21.44 -24.72 -35.04
N LYS A 229 20.35 -24.84 -34.27
CA LYS A 229 19.23 -25.72 -34.65
C LYS A 229 18.54 -25.22 -35.91
N ALA A 230 18.37 -23.90 -36.07
CA ALA A 230 17.80 -23.30 -37.28
C ALA A 230 18.69 -23.56 -38.52
N GLU A 231 20.01 -23.43 -38.40
CA GLU A 231 20.95 -23.76 -39.48
C GLU A 231 20.91 -25.25 -39.87
N LYS A 232 20.84 -26.14 -38.88
CA LYS A 232 20.79 -27.60 -39.10
C LYS A 232 19.45 -28.09 -39.68
N THR A 233 18.35 -27.38 -39.41
CA THR A 233 16.99 -27.79 -39.84
C THR A 233 16.41 -26.96 -40.98
N GLY A 234 17.12 -25.91 -41.42
CA GLY A 234 16.67 -25.02 -42.50
C GLY A 234 15.45 -24.16 -42.15
N ASN A 235 15.16 -23.99 -40.86
CA ASN A 235 13.99 -23.24 -40.37
C ASN A 235 14.37 -21.77 -40.08
N VAL A 236 13.44 -20.82 -40.28
CA VAL A 236 13.72 -19.37 -40.16
C VAL A 236 13.71 -18.94 -38.69
N LEU A 237 14.75 -18.21 -38.24
CA LEU A 237 14.81 -17.65 -36.88
C LEU A 237 13.67 -16.65 -36.66
N THR A 238 12.89 -16.87 -35.61
CA THR A 238 11.76 -16.03 -35.24
C THR A 238 12.13 -14.89 -34.28
N GLN A 239 13.26 -14.98 -33.55
CA GLN A 239 13.67 -14.03 -32.51
C GLN A 239 15.16 -13.65 -32.59
N THR A 240 15.49 -12.37 -32.44
CA THR A 240 16.87 -11.83 -32.35
C THR A 240 17.00 -10.90 -31.13
N MET A 241 18.19 -10.80 -30.54
CA MET A 241 18.41 -9.95 -29.35
C MET A 241 18.80 -8.51 -29.73
N ASN A 242 18.17 -7.52 -29.10
CA ASN A 242 18.51 -6.10 -29.20
C ASN A 242 19.65 -5.69 -28.25
N LYS A 243 20.23 -4.49 -28.44
CA LYS A 243 21.37 -3.98 -27.66
C LYS A 243 21.14 -3.88 -26.14
N ASP A 244 19.89 -3.87 -25.71
CA ASP A 244 19.48 -3.82 -24.30
C ASP A 244 19.19 -5.21 -23.69
N GLY A 245 19.39 -6.29 -24.43
CA GLY A 245 19.26 -7.67 -23.92
C GLY A 245 17.83 -8.23 -23.93
N GLU A 246 16.91 -7.58 -24.66
CA GLU A 246 15.54 -8.03 -24.87
C GLU A 246 15.39 -8.76 -26.22
N LEU A 247 14.52 -9.76 -26.25
CA LEU A 247 14.23 -10.60 -27.42
C LEU A 247 13.17 -9.92 -28.28
N ILE A 248 13.52 -9.52 -29.50
CA ILE A 248 12.57 -9.01 -30.50
C ILE A 248 12.27 -10.09 -31.54
N ASN A 249 10.99 -10.24 -31.91
CA ASN A 249 10.61 -11.10 -33.01
C ASN A 249 11.04 -10.47 -34.35
N VAL A 250 11.60 -11.25 -35.26
CA VAL A 250 12.13 -10.80 -36.57
C VAL A 250 11.01 -10.59 -37.60
N ARG A 251 9.80 -11.09 -37.34
CA ARG A 251 8.60 -10.84 -38.15
C ARG A 251 7.59 -10.05 -37.33
N GLU A 252 7.10 -8.93 -37.89
CA GLU A 252 5.79 -8.39 -37.49
C GLU A 252 4.75 -9.48 -37.77
N VAL A 253 4.09 -9.93 -36.71
CA VAL A 253 2.98 -10.86 -36.82
C VAL A 253 1.75 -10.01 -37.13
N ASP A 254 1.28 -10.06 -38.37
CA ASP A 254 -0.01 -9.46 -38.73
C ASP A 254 -1.12 -10.40 -38.25
N TYR A 255 -1.69 -10.09 -37.08
CA TYR A 255 -2.69 -10.93 -36.42
C TYR A 255 -4.02 -10.98 -37.20
N ASP A 256 -4.25 -10.07 -38.15
CA ASP A 256 -5.49 -9.99 -38.93
C ASP A 256 -5.51 -10.91 -40.16
N ALA A 257 -4.38 -11.56 -40.49
CA ALA A 257 -4.23 -12.39 -41.69
C ALA A 257 -4.36 -13.92 -41.44
N ILE A 258 -4.64 -14.36 -40.22
CA ILE A 258 -4.77 -15.78 -39.87
C ILE A 258 -6.26 -16.18 -39.91
N PRO A 259 -6.70 -17.08 -40.82
CA PRO A 259 -8.08 -17.56 -40.81
C PRO A 259 -8.37 -18.40 -39.54
N ASP A 260 -9.48 -18.11 -38.86
CA ASP A 260 -9.90 -18.73 -37.59
C ASP A 260 -9.94 -20.28 -37.62
N ASP A 261 -10.14 -20.87 -38.81
CA ASP A 261 -10.25 -22.31 -39.00
C ASP A 261 -8.95 -23.10 -38.76
N GLN A 262 -7.78 -22.46 -38.65
CA GLN A 262 -6.51 -23.14 -38.37
C GLN A 262 -6.04 -23.05 -36.90
N VAL A 263 -6.79 -22.38 -36.03
CA VAL A 263 -6.42 -22.21 -34.61
C VAL A 263 -6.99 -23.33 -33.72
N VAL A 264 -7.94 -24.13 -34.23
CA VAL A 264 -8.56 -25.21 -33.45
C VAL A 264 -7.82 -26.53 -33.67
N MET A 265 -6.92 -26.89 -32.74
CA MET A 265 -6.45 -28.27 -32.62
C MET A 265 -7.55 -29.13 -31.98
N GLU A 266 -7.98 -30.21 -32.65
CA GLU A 266 -8.86 -31.20 -32.04
C GLU A 266 -8.18 -31.85 -30.81
N PRO A 267 -8.90 -32.05 -29.69
CA PRO A 267 -8.34 -32.61 -28.48
C PRO A 267 -8.03 -34.09 -28.69
N THR A 268 -6.76 -34.41 -28.92
CA THR A 268 -6.27 -35.79 -28.85
C THR A 268 -6.35 -36.25 -27.39
N LYS A 269 -7.08 -37.35 -27.16
CA LYS A 269 -7.30 -37.92 -25.84
C LYS A 269 -5.98 -38.22 -25.14
N GLY A 270 -5.73 -37.50 -24.05
CA GLY A 270 -4.77 -37.87 -23.00
C GLY A 270 -3.38 -37.28 -23.16
N THR A 271 -3.19 -36.00 -22.83
CA THR A 271 -2.03 -35.44 -22.10
C THR A 271 -2.32 -33.95 -21.86
N THR A 272 -2.81 -33.59 -20.68
CA THR A 272 -2.92 -32.19 -20.24
C THR A 272 -1.56 -31.72 -19.72
N PRO A 273 -0.96 -30.62 -20.26
CA PRO A 273 0.35 -30.11 -19.83
C PRO A 273 0.36 -29.55 -18.39
N SER A 274 -0.83 -29.31 -17.82
CA SER A 274 -1.02 -28.63 -16.54
C SER A 274 -0.57 -29.44 -15.32
N VAL A 275 -0.50 -30.77 -15.41
CA VAL A 275 -0.15 -31.62 -14.26
C VAL A 275 1.36 -31.64 -13.98
N ASN A 276 2.21 -31.42 -14.99
CA ASN A 276 3.68 -31.44 -14.79
C ASN A 276 4.23 -30.15 -14.18
N ILE A 277 3.59 -29.00 -14.40
CA ILE A 277 4.07 -27.71 -13.90
C ILE A 277 3.92 -27.61 -12.37
N GLN A 278 2.87 -28.19 -11.79
CA GLN A 278 2.67 -28.17 -10.34
C GLN A 278 3.73 -28.97 -9.58
N ASN A 279 4.16 -30.13 -10.12
CA ASN A 279 5.17 -30.95 -9.45
C ASN A 279 6.59 -30.36 -9.57
N GLU A 280 6.91 -29.66 -10.65
CA GLU A 280 8.21 -28.99 -10.81
C GLU A 280 8.33 -27.70 -9.98
N VAL A 281 7.22 -26.97 -9.76
CA VAL A 281 7.23 -25.71 -9.00
C VAL A 281 7.19 -25.94 -7.48
N PHE A 282 6.52 -26.99 -7.00
CA PHE A 282 6.33 -27.23 -5.56
C PHE A 282 7.19 -28.38 -4.98
N GLY A 283 7.99 -29.07 -5.80
CA GLY A 283 8.75 -30.26 -5.41
C GLY A 283 10.21 -30.06 -4.98
N ALA A 284 10.76 -28.84 -5.03
CA ALA A 284 12.16 -28.60 -4.62
C ALA A 284 12.27 -28.50 -3.09
N PRO A 285 13.07 -29.35 -2.40
CA PRO A 285 13.32 -29.21 -0.98
C PRO A 285 14.30 -28.06 -0.75
N ASN A 286 13.77 -26.85 -0.56
CA ASN A 286 14.58 -25.67 -0.25
C ASN A 286 14.65 -25.45 1.26
N ILE A 287 15.30 -26.38 1.98
CA ILE A 287 15.71 -26.21 3.38
C ILE A 287 17.01 -27.01 3.61
N GLU A 288 18.17 -26.36 3.60
CA GLU A 288 19.37 -26.91 4.26
C GLU A 288 19.32 -26.53 5.75
N THR A 289 18.84 -27.45 6.58
CA THR A 289 18.99 -27.37 8.04
C THR A 289 20.08 -28.32 8.52
N GLY A 290 21.15 -27.74 9.07
CA GLY A 290 21.93 -28.36 10.14
C GLY A 290 23.27 -29.00 9.75
N LYS A 291 24.36 -28.29 10.08
CA LYS A 291 25.68 -28.87 10.37
C LYS A 291 25.52 -30.06 11.33
N LYS A 292 26.07 -31.23 10.97
CA LYS A 292 26.42 -32.25 11.95
C LYS A 292 27.78 -31.90 12.55
N ILE A 293 27.76 -31.78 13.87
CA ILE A 293 28.93 -31.78 14.75
C ILE A 293 29.45 -33.21 14.76
N ASP A 294 30.73 -33.38 14.46
CA ASP A 294 31.57 -34.46 14.98
C ASP A 294 32.53 -33.85 16.01
#